data_AF-A0A7S1E8N1-F1
#
_entry.id   AF-A0A7S1E8N1-F1
#
_cell.length_a   1.000
_cell.length_b   1.000
_cell.length_c   1.000
_cell.angle_alpha   90.00
_cell.angle_beta   90.00
_cell.angle_gamma   90.00
#
_symmetry.space_group_name_H-M   'P 1'
#
loop_
_entity.id
_entity.type
_entity.pdbx_description
1 polymer ?
#
loop_
_entity_poly.entity_id
_entity_poly.type
_entity_poly.pdbx_seq_one_letter_code
_entity_poly.pdbx_strand_id
1 'polypeptide(L)'
;RFRLHVVTSRGRGGLLAREGRLRTPLGYLGAYAANAVSRPLLGRFLERVVFSDPRDRLPLKLNDFRTREVHLSRANLRGALLASCSIPFWLQAQHDLPGAPRGAYWDGGITDYHLHLDYRALQASGSPLVLYPHFQRQVVPG
;
A
#
# COMPACT_ATOMS: atom_id res chain seq x y z
N ARG A 1 -4.39 6.03 -22.33
CA ARG A 1 -3.32 5.83 -21.33
C ARG A 1 -3.98 5.79 -19.96
N PHE A 2 -3.78 4.72 -19.18
CA PHE A 2 -4.36 4.58 -17.84
C PHE A 2 -3.77 5.60 -16.85
N ARG A 3 -4.56 5.97 -15.82
CA ARG A 3 -4.13 6.72 -14.64
C ARG A 3 -4.18 5.73 -13.48
N LEU A 4 -3.07 5.57 -12.77
CA LEU A 4 -2.86 4.44 -11.86
C LEU A 4 -2.43 4.93 -10.49
N HIS A 5 -3.01 4.31 -9.46
CA HIS A 5 -2.59 4.41 -8.08
C HIS A 5 -2.25 3.01 -7.58
N VAL A 6 -1.04 2.81 -7.07
CA VAL A 6 -0.57 1.51 -6.59
C VAL A 6 -0.32 1.61 -5.09
N VAL A 7 -0.99 0.77 -4.30
CA VAL A 7 -0.85 0.74 -2.84
C VAL A 7 0.21 -0.30 -2.46
N THR A 8 1.14 0.09 -1.60
CA THR A 8 2.19 -0.78 -1.09
C THR A 8 2.37 -0.56 0.42
N SER A 9 2.93 -1.54 1.11
CA SER A 9 3.25 -1.47 2.53
C SER A 9 4.76 -1.35 2.70
N ARG A 10 5.23 -0.20 3.19
CA ARG A 10 6.65 0.01 3.48
C ARG A 10 6.97 -0.32 4.93
N GLY A 11 8.02 -1.10 5.13
CA GLY A 11 8.62 -1.35 6.44
C GLY A 11 9.22 -0.12 7.11
N ARG A 12 8.95 0.02 8.40
CA ARG A 12 9.41 1.09 9.27
C ARG A 12 9.97 0.55 10.57
N GLY A 13 10.75 1.39 11.24
CA GLY A 13 11.54 0.97 12.40
C GLY A 13 12.67 0.02 12.01
N GLY A 14 13.56 -0.30 12.95
CA GLY A 14 14.78 -1.05 12.64
C GLY A 14 14.53 -2.43 12.03
N LEU A 15 13.50 -3.15 12.51
CA LEU A 15 13.28 -4.55 12.11
C LEU A 15 12.71 -4.70 10.70
N LEU A 16 11.72 -3.89 10.31
CA LEU A 16 11.09 -3.99 8.98
C LEU A 16 11.69 -3.04 7.93
N ALA A 17 12.58 -2.11 8.30
CA ALA A 17 13.22 -1.23 7.31
C ALA A 17 14.00 -1.99 6.21
N ARG A 18 14.36 -3.24 6.46
CA ARG A 18 15.04 -4.13 5.50
C ARG A 18 14.49 -5.53 5.65
N GLU A 19 14.47 -6.29 4.56
CA GLU A 19 14.21 -7.71 4.63
C GLU A 19 15.39 -8.47 5.28
N GLY A 20 15.11 -9.49 6.07
CA GLY A 20 16.13 -10.40 6.57
C GLY A 20 15.55 -11.56 7.37
N ARG A 21 16.29 -12.68 7.41
CA ARG A 21 15.82 -13.98 7.94
C ARG A 21 15.27 -13.93 9.36
N LEU A 22 15.83 -13.09 10.23
CA LEU A 22 15.39 -12.94 11.62
C LEU A 22 14.56 -11.67 11.84
N ARG A 23 14.98 -10.56 11.23
CA ARG A 23 14.33 -9.25 11.41
C ARG A 23 12.92 -9.20 10.84
N THR A 24 12.68 -9.87 9.70
CA THR A 24 11.37 -9.84 9.04
C THR A 24 10.32 -10.58 9.89
N PRO A 25 10.53 -11.84 10.34
CA PRO A 25 9.59 -12.49 11.26
C PRO A 25 9.36 -11.71 12.55
N LEU A 26 10.42 -11.24 13.22
CA LEU A 26 10.30 -10.48 14.47
C LEU A 26 9.57 -9.15 14.26
N GLY A 27 9.85 -8.46 13.15
CA GLY A 27 9.20 -7.21 12.79
C GLY A 27 7.71 -7.41 12.52
N TYR A 28 7.32 -8.46 11.79
CA TYR A 28 5.91 -8.77 11.53
C TYR A 28 5.18 -9.29 12.77
N LEU A 29 5.86 -10.03 13.65
CA LEU A 29 5.29 -10.40 14.95
C LEU A 29 4.98 -9.16 15.81
N GLY A 30 5.91 -8.20 15.85
CA GLY A 30 5.70 -6.92 16.53
C GLY A 30 4.59 -6.09 15.88
N ALA A 31 4.53 -6.06 14.55
CA ALA A 31 3.47 -5.40 13.81
C ALA A 31 2.09 -6.00 14.12
N TYR A 32 2.00 -7.34 14.15
CA TYR A 32 0.78 -8.07 14.50
C TYR A 32 0.33 -7.76 15.93
N ALA A 33 1.25 -7.86 16.91
CA ALA A 33 0.94 -7.54 18.30
C ALA A 33 0.49 -6.08 18.48
N ALA A 34 1.16 -5.14 17.80
CA ALA A 34 0.76 -3.74 17.81
C ALA A 34 -0.64 -3.52 17.23
N ASN A 35 -0.95 -4.18 16.11
CA ASN A 35 -2.27 -4.09 15.49
C ASN A 35 -3.38 -4.71 16.35
N ALA A 36 -3.08 -5.80 17.06
CA ALA A 36 -4.02 -6.44 17.98
C ALA A 36 -4.40 -5.54 19.17
N VAL A 37 -3.48 -4.66 19.59
CA VAL A 37 -3.76 -3.62 20.58
C VAL A 37 -4.52 -2.45 19.96
N SER A 38 -3.97 -1.83 18.91
CA SER A 38 -4.71 -0.87 18.09
C SER A 38 -4.07 -0.63 16.72
N ARG A 39 -4.90 -0.44 15.70
CA ARG A 39 -4.47 -0.17 14.31
C ARG A 39 -3.50 1.01 14.16
N PRO A 40 -3.63 2.15 14.86
CA PRO A 40 -2.66 3.23 14.75
C PRO A 40 -1.22 2.84 15.16
N LEU A 41 -1.05 1.88 16.08
CA LEU A 41 0.27 1.42 16.54
C LEU A 41 1.01 0.62 15.45
N LEU A 42 0.29 -0.03 14.55
CA LEU A 42 0.87 -0.67 13.37
C LEU A 42 1.69 0.33 12.53
N GLY A 43 1.33 1.62 12.56
CA GLY A 43 2.05 2.71 11.91
C GLY A 43 3.52 2.87 12.35
N ARG A 44 3.92 2.26 13.48
CA ARG A 44 5.32 2.20 13.94
C ARG A 44 6.16 1.21 13.12
N PHE A 45 5.54 0.17 12.59
CA PHE A 45 6.16 -0.93 11.85
C PHE A 45 5.94 -0.84 10.35
N LEU A 46 4.78 -0.33 9.92
CA LEU A 46 4.42 -0.21 8.52
C LEU A 46 3.91 1.20 8.21
N GLU A 47 4.05 1.60 6.96
CA GLU A 47 3.48 2.83 6.40
C GLU A 47 2.89 2.50 5.04
N ARG A 48 1.66 2.97 4.81
CA ARG A 48 1.02 2.89 3.51
C ARG A 48 1.75 3.83 2.56
N VAL A 49 2.28 3.31 1.46
CA VAL A 49 2.86 4.13 0.40
C VAL A 49 2.04 3.96 -0.86
N VAL A 50 1.43 5.04 -1.32
CA VAL A 50 0.62 5.08 -2.54
C VAL A 50 1.43 5.75 -3.64
N PHE A 51 1.73 4.98 -4.69
CA PHE A 51 2.36 5.50 -5.90
C PHE A 51 1.26 5.99 -6.85
N SER A 52 1.10 7.30 -6.96
CA SER A 52 0.03 7.95 -7.73
C SER A 52 0.56 8.57 -9.01
N ASP A 53 -0.16 8.39 -10.12
CA ASP A 53 0.11 9.12 -11.35
C ASP A 53 0.02 10.64 -11.11
N PRO A 54 1.06 11.44 -11.38
CA PRO A 54 1.07 12.87 -11.03
C PRO A 54 0.02 13.69 -11.79
N ARG A 55 -0.57 13.13 -12.86
CA ARG A 55 -1.64 13.77 -13.63
C ARG A 55 -3.01 13.65 -12.97
N ASP A 56 -3.13 12.80 -11.95
CA ASP A 56 -4.37 12.58 -11.22
C ASP A 56 -4.09 12.45 -9.73
N ARG A 57 -4.66 13.34 -8.92
CA ARG A 57 -4.50 13.21 -7.47
C ARG A 57 -5.44 12.12 -6.98
N LEU A 58 -4.97 11.30 -6.04
CA LEU A 58 -5.83 10.30 -5.42
C LEU A 58 -7.04 11.00 -4.77
N PRO A 59 -8.28 10.76 -5.23
CA PRO A 59 -9.47 11.47 -4.75
C PRO A 59 -10.00 10.89 -3.43
N LEU A 60 -9.12 10.35 -2.58
CA LEU A 60 -9.46 9.71 -1.31
C LEU A 60 -8.69 10.37 -0.17
N LYS A 61 -9.35 10.52 0.99
CA LYS A 61 -8.71 11.00 2.20
C LYS A 61 -8.12 9.82 2.98
N LEU A 62 -6.79 9.79 3.14
CA LEU A 62 -6.06 8.69 3.77
C LEU A 62 -5.51 9.09 5.16
N ASN A 63 -6.40 9.52 6.05
CA ASN A 63 -6.06 10.04 7.37
C ASN A 63 -6.14 8.99 8.50
N ASP A 64 -6.58 7.77 8.15
CA ASP A 64 -6.86 6.65 9.05
C ASP A 64 -5.60 5.89 9.49
N PHE A 65 -4.55 6.00 8.69
CA PHE A 65 -3.30 5.28 8.88
C PHE A 65 -2.15 6.13 8.36
N ARG A 66 -0.95 5.88 8.88
CA ARG A 66 0.24 6.58 8.41
C ARG A 66 0.45 6.31 6.92
N THR A 67 0.33 7.37 6.13
CA THR A 67 0.33 7.28 4.68
C THR A 67 1.35 8.23 4.06
N ARG A 68 1.96 7.80 2.97
CA ARG A 68 2.85 8.59 2.11
C ARG A 68 2.37 8.47 0.68
N GLU A 69 2.21 9.59 0.00
CA GLU A 69 2.00 9.61 -1.44
C GLU A 69 3.35 9.83 -2.15
N VAL A 70 3.59 9.10 -3.23
CA VAL A 70 4.80 9.17 -4.05
C VAL A 70 4.38 9.28 -5.51
N HIS A 71 5.06 10.13 -6.29
CA HIS A 71 4.79 10.22 -7.72
C HIS A 71 5.18 8.92 -8.43
N LEU A 72 4.21 8.34 -9.12
CA LEU A 72 4.41 7.21 -10.01
C LEU A 72 5.12 7.68 -11.28
N SER A 73 6.20 6.99 -11.64
CA SER A 73 7.03 7.29 -12.79
C SER A 73 7.46 6.00 -13.47
N ARG A 74 8.03 6.12 -14.67
CA ARG A 74 8.58 4.94 -15.37
C ARG A 74 9.67 4.24 -14.57
N ALA A 75 10.41 4.97 -13.73
CA ALA A 75 11.52 4.44 -12.93
C ALA A 75 11.05 3.59 -11.75
N ASN A 76 9.87 3.86 -11.19
CA ASN A 76 9.35 3.13 -10.02
C ASN A 76 8.15 2.24 -10.32
N LEU A 77 7.51 2.35 -11.51
CA LEU A 77 6.32 1.58 -11.86
C LEU A 77 6.48 0.08 -11.66
N ARG A 78 7.53 -0.52 -12.24
CA ARG A 78 7.77 -1.97 -12.12
C ARG A 78 7.97 -2.38 -10.66
N GLY A 79 8.75 -1.61 -9.92
CA GLY A 79 9.04 -1.90 -8.52
C GLY A 79 7.81 -1.73 -7.62
N ALA A 80 6.98 -0.71 -7.87
CA ALA A 80 5.72 -0.51 -7.13
C ALA A 80 4.72 -1.64 -7.39
N LEU A 81 4.59 -2.11 -8.64
CA LEU A 81 3.72 -3.24 -8.98
C LEU A 81 4.20 -4.55 -8.35
N LEU A 82 5.51 -4.83 -8.42
CA LEU A 82 6.07 -6.02 -7.76
C LEU A 82 5.89 -5.95 -6.24
N ALA A 83 6.18 -4.80 -5.64
CA ALA A 83 5.97 -4.58 -4.21
C ALA A 83 4.51 -4.84 -3.81
N SER A 84 3.56 -4.30 -4.58
CA SER A 84 2.12 -4.45 -4.32
C SER A 84 1.65 -5.89 -4.28
N CYS A 85 2.41 -6.83 -4.86
CA CYS A 85 2.09 -8.25 -4.88
C CYS A 85 3.08 -9.10 -4.05
N SER A 86 4.04 -8.49 -3.36
CA SER A 86 5.06 -9.20 -2.58
C SER A 86 4.52 -9.59 -1.20
N ILE A 87 3.84 -10.74 -1.13
CA ILE A 87 3.38 -11.34 0.13
C ILE A 87 4.59 -11.70 1.00
N PRO A 88 4.67 -11.23 2.26
CA PRO A 88 5.78 -11.55 3.16
C PRO A 88 5.98 -13.06 3.31
N PHE A 89 7.23 -13.48 3.47
CA PHE A 89 7.66 -14.88 3.61
C PHE A 89 7.49 -15.75 2.35
N TRP A 90 6.68 -15.34 1.38
CA TRP A 90 6.52 -16.04 0.11
C TRP A 90 7.31 -15.38 -1.02
N LEU A 91 7.34 -14.05 -1.01
CA LEU A 91 7.97 -13.24 -2.05
C LEU A 91 8.92 -12.21 -1.43
N GLN A 92 9.93 -11.84 -2.21
CA GLN A 92 10.93 -10.86 -1.79
C GLN A 92 10.36 -9.45 -1.78
N ALA A 93 10.73 -8.68 -0.76
CA ALA A 93 10.45 -7.25 -0.72
C ALA A 93 11.16 -6.51 -1.85
N GLN A 94 10.50 -5.49 -2.41
CA GLN A 94 11.19 -4.51 -3.24
C GLN A 94 11.87 -3.47 -2.35
N HIS A 95 13.07 -3.04 -2.71
CA HIS A 95 13.88 -2.18 -1.85
C HIS A 95 14.18 -0.84 -2.52
N ASP A 96 14.17 0.22 -1.72
CA ASP A 96 14.66 1.55 -2.09
C ASP A 96 14.10 2.04 -3.45
N LEU A 97 12.77 1.94 -3.61
CA LEU A 97 12.08 2.33 -4.84
C LEU A 97 12.35 3.80 -5.21
N PRO A 98 12.64 4.12 -6.49
CA PRO A 98 12.97 5.49 -6.90
C PRO A 98 11.89 6.51 -6.53
N GLY A 99 12.31 7.63 -5.93
CA GLY A 99 11.41 8.71 -5.47
C GLY A 99 10.62 8.39 -4.20
N ALA A 100 10.67 7.15 -3.71
CA ALA A 100 10.04 6.74 -2.48
C ALA A 100 11.05 6.72 -1.33
N PRO A 101 10.62 6.83 -0.07
CA PRO A 101 11.56 6.82 1.04
C PRO A 101 12.22 5.44 1.22
N ARG A 102 13.50 5.41 1.61
CA ARG A 102 14.30 4.17 1.66
C ARG A 102 13.70 3.07 2.53
N GLY A 103 13.80 1.81 2.11
CA GLY A 103 13.33 0.68 2.90
C GLY A 103 12.80 -0.48 2.06
N ALA A 104 12.26 -1.49 2.74
CA ALA A 104 11.60 -2.63 2.13
C ALA A 104 10.11 -2.37 1.93
N TYR A 105 9.58 -2.84 0.80
CA TYR A 105 8.21 -2.65 0.34
C TYR A 105 7.58 -4.00 0.01
N TRP A 106 6.38 -4.21 0.55
CA TRP A 106 5.57 -5.42 0.42
C TRP A 106 4.15 -5.09 -0.01
N ASP A 107 3.35 -6.14 -0.10
CA ASP A 107 1.96 -6.13 -0.53
C ASP A 107 1.14 -5.05 0.20
N GLY A 108 0.36 -4.27 -0.57
CA GLY A 108 -0.50 -3.20 -0.03
C GLY A 108 -1.65 -3.74 0.83
N GLY A 109 -2.08 -4.98 0.60
CA GLY A 109 -3.09 -5.67 1.39
C GLY A 109 -2.71 -5.87 2.85
N ILE A 110 -1.43 -5.80 3.21
CA ILE A 110 -1.00 -5.86 4.62
C ILE A 110 -1.59 -4.67 5.42
N THR A 111 -1.65 -3.47 4.82
CA THR A 111 -2.28 -2.30 5.45
C THR A 111 -3.73 -2.08 5.02
N ASP A 112 -4.13 -2.62 3.86
CA ASP A 112 -5.35 -2.25 3.13
C ASP A 112 -6.10 -3.40 2.45
N TYR A 113 -6.15 -4.60 3.06
CA TYR A 113 -6.73 -5.79 2.42
C TYR A 113 -8.15 -5.58 1.84
N HIS A 114 -9.05 -5.00 2.63
CA HIS A 114 -10.42 -4.74 2.21
C HIS A 114 -10.64 -3.32 1.64
N LEU A 115 -9.58 -2.50 1.53
CA LEU A 115 -9.67 -1.10 1.10
C LEU A 115 -10.80 -0.33 1.80
N HIS A 116 -10.87 -0.42 3.14
CA HIS A 116 -11.84 0.30 3.97
C HIS A 116 -11.49 1.81 4.04
N LEU A 117 -11.71 2.52 2.93
CA LEU A 117 -11.38 3.93 2.75
C LEU A 117 -12.64 4.80 2.83
N ASP A 118 -12.49 6.10 3.09
CA ASP A 118 -13.60 7.04 3.11
C ASP A 118 -14.03 7.43 1.69
N TYR A 119 -14.83 6.55 1.07
CA TYR A 119 -15.34 6.73 -0.30
C TYR A 119 -16.35 7.87 -0.44
N ARG A 120 -16.83 8.49 0.65
CA ARG A 120 -17.73 9.66 0.55
C ARG A 120 -17.04 10.82 -0.18
N ALA A 121 -15.71 10.89 -0.12
CA ALA A 121 -14.92 11.85 -0.89
C ALA A 121 -15.16 11.74 -2.41
N LEU A 122 -15.50 10.55 -2.92
CA LEU A 122 -15.80 10.33 -4.33
C LEU A 122 -17.16 10.87 -4.75
N GLN A 123 -18.11 11.07 -3.81
CA GLN A 123 -19.42 11.65 -4.13
C GLN A 123 -19.31 13.08 -4.67
N ALA A 124 -18.27 13.82 -4.26
CA ALA A 124 -17.97 15.14 -4.78
C ALA A 124 -17.15 15.11 -6.08
N SER A 125 -16.65 13.93 -6.49
CA SER A 125 -15.93 13.74 -7.74
C SER A 125 -16.92 13.34 -8.83
N GLY A 126 -16.76 13.87 -10.05
CA GLY A 126 -17.57 13.44 -11.20
C GLY A 126 -17.27 12.01 -11.68
N SER A 127 -16.42 11.27 -10.98
CA SER A 127 -15.97 9.93 -11.35
C SER A 127 -16.77 8.87 -10.58
N PRO A 128 -17.48 7.95 -11.26
CA PRO A 128 -18.21 6.88 -10.58
C PRO A 128 -17.27 5.87 -9.94
N LEU A 129 -17.65 5.33 -8.77
CA LEU A 129 -16.97 4.19 -8.15
C LEU A 129 -17.40 2.90 -8.86
N VAL A 130 -16.45 2.18 -9.45
CA VAL A 130 -16.70 0.88 -10.09
C VAL A 130 -16.08 -0.23 -9.26
N LEU A 131 -16.89 -1.21 -8.86
CA LEU A 131 -16.41 -2.40 -8.16
C LEU A 131 -16.06 -3.48 -9.19
N TYR A 132 -14.82 -3.99 -9.13
CA TYR A 132 -14.35 -5.07 -9.99
C TYR A 132 -13.99 -6.31 -9.15
N PRO A 133 -14.95 -7.21 -8.89
CA PRO A 133 -14.69 -8.41 -8.12
C PRO A 133 -13.85 -9.41 -8.92
N HIS A 134 -12.80 -9.94 -8.28
CA HIS A 134 -11.78 -10.77 -8.92
C HIS A 134 -12.30 -12.10 -9.51
N PHE A 135 -13.44 -12.59 -9.03
CA PHE A 135 -14.04 -13.86 -9.48
C PHE A 135 -15.23 -13.70 -10.42
N GLN A 136 -15.49 -12.47 -10.90
CA GLN A 136 -16.62 -12.21 -11.79
C GLN A 136 -16.15 -11.94 -13.21
N ARG A 137 -16.81 -12.56 -14.19
CA ARG A 137 -16.51 -12.38 -15.62
C ARG A 137 -17.06 -11.09 -16.22
N GLN A 138 -17.90 -10.37 -15.49
CA GLN A 138 -18.64 -9.20 -15.97
C GLN A 138 -18.49 -8.02 -15.01
N VAL A 139 -18.29 -6.83 -15.56
CA VAL A 139 -18.37 -5.57 -14.81
C VAL A 139 -19.85 -5.22 -14.67
N VAL A 140 -20.34 -5.08 -13.44
CA VAL A 140 -21.71 -4.62 -13.19
C VAL A 140 -21.63 -3.14 -12.84
N PRO A 141 -22.20 -2.25 -13.67
CA PRO A 141 -22.33 -0.83 -13.32
C PRO A 141 -23.18 -0.69 -12.06
N GLY A 142 -22.72 0.13 -11.11
CA GLY A 142 -23.48 0.55 -9.93
C GLY A 142 -24.27 1.83 -10.20
#